data_AF-A0A958JN15-F1
#
_entry.id   AF-A0A958JN15-F1
#
_cell.length_a   1.000
_cell.length_b   1.000
_cell.length_c   1.000
_cell.angle_alpha   90.00
_cell.angle_beta   90.00
_cell.angle_gamma   90.00
#
_symmetry.space_group_name_H-M   'P 1'
#
loop_
_entity.id
_entity.type
_entity.pdbx_description
1 polymer ?
#
loop_
_entity_poly.entity_id
_entity_poly.type
_entity_poly.pdbx_seq_one_letter_code
_entity_poly.pdbx_strand_id
1 'polypeptide(L)'
;TAISMSLQYGVPLKVLISKFSHSRFEPSGMTGNPEIPFAKSVVDYIFRWLASKFLTAEEKTEVGIVDRSATETSSSTTKTQAKEATAVMAGATLDTSAQPWSIQAQEDAPPCPDCGSMTIRSGVCYKCPNCGGTTGCS
;
A
#
# COMPACT_ATOMS: atom_id res chain seq x y z
N THR A 1 19.99 -15.32 1.07
CA THR A 1 20.63 -15.96 2.25
C THR A 1 19.92 -15.68 3.55
N ALA A 2 19.65 -14.42 3.92
CA ALA A 2 19.01 -14.08 5.21
C ALA A 2 17.67 -14.81 5.47
N ILE A 3 16.74 -14.79 4.51
CA ILE A 3 15.43 -15.46 4.66
C ILE A 3 15.58 -16.97 4.81
N SER A 4 16.48 -17.58 4.04
CA SER A 4 16.75 -19.02 4.12
C SER A 4 17.33 -19.42 5.48
N MET A 5 18.21 -18.61 6.05
CA MET A 5 18.72 -18.82 7.41
C MET A 5 17.58 -18.70 8.43
N SER A 6 16.75 -17.66 8.37
CA SER A 6 15.65 -17.47 9.31
C SER A 6 14.70 -18.66 9.37
N LEU A 7 14.36 -19.25 8.22
CA LEU A 7 13.50 -20.43 8.16
C LEU A 7 14.19 -21.68 8.75
N GLN A 8 15.48 -21.88 8.49
CA GLN A 8 16.25 -23.00 9.05
C GLN A 8 16.37 -22.93 10.58
N TYR A 9 16.47 -21.72 11.15
CA TYR A 9 16.50 -21.51 12.61
C TYR A 9 15.11 -21.42 13.24
N GLY A 10 14.04 -21.76 12.51
CA GLY A 10 12.69 -21.87 13.07
C GLY A 10 11.96 -20.55 13.31
N VAL A 11 12.35 -19.46 12.65
CA VAL A 11 11.57 -18.21 12.70
C VAL A 11 10.20 -18.46 12.07
N PRO A 12 9.09 -18.17 12.78
CA PRO A 12 7.75 -18.41 12.27
C PRO A 12 7.48 -17.60 11.00
N LEU A 13 6.92 -18.27 9.99
CA LEU A 13 6.68 -17.68 8.67
C LEU A 13 5.81 -16.40 8.74
N LYS A 14 4.82 -16.37 9.64
CA LYS A 14 3.98 -15.19 9.91
C LYS A 14 4.79 -13.94 10.20
N VAL A 15 5.84 -14.06 11.02
CA VAL A 15 6.69 -12.93 11.41
C VAL A 15 7.51 -12.42 10.23
N LEU A 16 8.00 -13.32 9.38
CA LEU A 16 8.72 -12.89 8.17
C LEU A 16 7.78 -12.18 7.20
N ILE A 17 6.59 -12.74 6.97
CA ILE A 17 5.58 -12.15 6.09
C ILE A 17 5.19 -10.76 6.57
N SER A 18 4.84 -10.59 7.85
CA SER A 18 4.43 -9.27 8.37
C SER A 18 5.54 -8.23 8.24
N LYS A 19 6.81 -8.63 8.45
CA LYS A 19 7.96 -7.72 8.33
C LYS A 19 8.31 -7.31 6.91
N PHE A 20 8.17 -8.23 5.95
CA PHE A 20 8.58 -7.97 4.57
C PHE A 20 7.41 -7.60 3.64
N SER A 21 6.16 -7.82 4.08
CA SER A 21 4.99 -7.28 3.39
C SER A 21 5.09 -5.76 3.31
N HIS A 22 4.70 -5.22 2.17
CA HIS A 22 4.73 -3.80 1.84
C HIS A 22 6.13 -3.17 1.85
N SER A 23 7.19 -3.98 1.91
CA SER A 23 8.55 -3.49 1.74
C SER A 23 8.71 -2.87 0.35
N ARG A 24 9.35 -1.70 0.32
CA ARG A 24 9.51 -0.91 -0.90
C ARG A 24 10.93 -1.09 -1.43
N PHE A 25 11.00 -1.65 -2.63
CA PHE A 25 12.20 -1.77 -3.43
C PHE A 25 11.77 -1.71 -4.90
N GLU A 26 12.59 -1.11 -5.75
CA GLU A 26 12.38 -1.18 -7.19
C GLU A 26 12.81 -2.57 -7.71
N PRO A 27 12.11 -3.15 -8.70
CA PRO A 27 10.93 -2.65 -9.41
C PRO A 27 9.60 -2.87 -8.66
N SER A 28 8.67 -1.93 -8.83
CA SER A 28 7.28 -2.02 -8.36
C SER A 28 6.31 -1.94 -9.53
N GLY A 29 5.13 -2.57 -9.42
CA GLY A 29 4.14 -2.49 -10.49
C GLY A 29 2.99 -3.48 -10.37
N MET A 30 2.20 -3.53 -11.45
CA MET A 30 1.08 -4.45 -11.60
C MET A 30 1.59 -5.89 -11.77
N THR A 31 0.90 -6.86 -11.18
CA THR A 31 1.21 -8.28 -11.35
C THR A 31 0.06 -8.98 -12.07
N GLY A 32 0.32 -10.17 -12.63
CA GLY A 32 -0.71 -11.01 -13.24
C GLY A 32 -1.54 -11.83 -12.24
N ASN A 33 -1.24 -11.75 -10.94
CA ASN A 33 -1.93 -12.54 -9.92
C ASN A 33 -3.21 -11.83 -9.44
N PRO A 34 -4.40 -12.46 -9.55
CA PRO A 34 -5.67 -11.86 -9.10
C PRO A 34 -5.74 -11.58 -7.59
N GLU A 35 -4.99 -12.32 -6.77
CA GLU A 35 -4.95 -12.13 -5.31
C GLU A 35 -4.07 -10.94 -4.90
N ILE A 36 -3.09 -10.60 -5.74
CA ILE A 36 -2.10 -9.53 -5.51
C ILE A 36 -1.95 -8.69 -6.78
N PRO A 37 -2.92 -7.82 -7.11
CA PRO A 37 -2.89 -7.08 -8.38
C PRO A 37 -1.73 -6.10 -8.51
N PHE A 38 -1.26 -5.54 -7.40
CA PHE A 38 -0.16 -4.57 -7.37
C PHE A 38 0.83 -4.92 -6.26
N ALA A 39 2.12 -4.88 -6.59
CA ALA A 39 3.22 -5.14 -5.66
C ALA A 39 4.16 -3.93 -5.55
N LYS A 40 4.57 -3.62 -4.31
CA LYS A 40 5.49 -2.51 -4.02
C LYS A 40 6.96 -2.88 -4.19
N SER A 41 7.25 -4.18 -4.30
CA SER A 41 8.56 -4.74 -4.63
C SER A 41 8.45 -6.23 -4.97
N VAL A 42 9.53 -6.80 -5.50
CA VAL A 42 9.67 -8.26 -5.68
C VAL A 42 9.58 -8.99 -4.33
N VAL A 43 10.18 -8.43 -3.27
CA VAL A 43 10.18 -9.03 -1.93
C VAL A 43 8.76 -9.03 -1.36
N ASP A 44 8.05 -7.89 -1.45
CA ASP A 44 6.64 -7.76 -1.09
C ASP A 44 5.78 -8.80 -1.79
N TYR A 45 5.95 -8.97 -3.11
CA TYR A 45 5.22 -9.95 -3.88
C TYR A 45 5.46 -11.39 -3.40
N ILE A 46 6.73 -11.77 -3.18
CA ILE A 46 7.07 -13.13 -2.72
C ILE A 46 6.44 -13.40 -1.35
N PHE A 47 6.53 -12.47 -0.40
CA PHE A 47 5.97 -12.68 0.93
C PHE A 47 4.45 -12.65 0.97
N ARG A 48 3.80 -11.81 0.15
CA ARG A 48 2.33 -11.84 -0.01
C ARG A 48 1.87 -13.11 -0.73
N TRP A 49 2.67 -13.64 -1.65
CA TRP A 49 2.38 -14.93 -2.29
C TRP A 49 2.54 -16.11 -1.31
N LEU A 50 3.62 -16.12 -0.51
CA LEU A 50 3.81 -17.10 0.56
C LEU A 50 2.65 -17.04 1.56
N ALA A 51 2.21 -15.84 1.90
CA ALA A 51 1.05 -15.62 2.76
C ALA A 51 -0.23 -16.23 2.18
N SER A 52 -0.51 -16.04 0.89
CA SER A 52 -1.68 -16.68 0.26
C SER A 52 -1.60 -18.21 0.29
N LYS A 53 -0.40 -18.76 0.16
CA LYS A 53 -0.19 -20.22 0.09
C LYS A 53 -0.21 -20.93 1.45
N PHE A 54 0.30 -20.28 2.50
CA PHE A 54 0.62 -20.93 3.76
C PHE A 54 -0.11 -20.38 5.00
N LEU A 55 -0.72 -19.18 4.92
CA LEU A 55 -1.48 -18.63 6.05
C LEU A 55 -2.96 -19.03 6.01
N THR A 56 -3.58 -18.98 7.19
CA THR A 56 -5.02 -19.18 7.36
C THR A 56 -5.82 -17.99 6.82
N ALA A 57 -7.12 -18.17 6.58
CA ALA A 57 -7.99 -17.12 6.02
C ALA A 57 -7.96 -15.82 6.84
N GLU A 58 -7.95 -15.93 8.17
CA GLU A 58 -7.87 -14.78 9.08
C GLU A 58 -6.58 -13.98 8.87
N GLU A 59 -5.44 -14.66 8.82
CA GLU A 59 -4.13 -14.05 8.66
C GLU A 59 -3.89 -13.48 7.26
N LYS A 60 -4.53 -14.05 6.23
CA LYS A 60 -4.51 -13.49 4.87
C LYS A 60 -5.14 -12.10 4.81
N THR A 61 -6.21 -11.87 5.58
CA THR A 61 -6.87 -10.55 5.63
C THR A 61 -5.97 -9.49 6.28
N GLU A 62 -5.19 -9.87 7.30
CA GLU A 62 -4.25 -8.97 7.98
C GLU A 62 -3.14 -8.47 7.04
N VAL A 63 -2.71 -9.33 6.10
CA VAL A 63 -1.67 -9.02 5.10
C VAL A 63 -2.25 -8.31 3.86
N GLY A 64 -3.58 -8.16 3.76
CA GLY A 64 -4.24 -7.50 2.63
C GLY A 64 -4.28 -8.36 1.36
N ILE A 65 -4.51 -9.66 1.52
CA ILE A 65 -4.67 -10.62 0.41
C ILE A 65 -6.15 -10.73 0.09
N VAL A 66 -6.50 -10.54 -1.19
CA VAL A 66 -7.88 -10.66 -1.66
C VAL A 66 -8.16 -12.12 -1.95
N ASP A 67 -8.68 -12.84 -0.97
CA ASP A 67 -9.10 -14.24 -1.14
C ASP A 67 -10.50 -14.27 -1.75
N ARG A 68 -10.60 -14.49 -3.07
CA ARG A 68 -11.89 -14.62 -3.76
C ARG A 68 -12.57 -15.97 -3.54
N SER A 69 -11.88 -16.96 -2.95
CA SER A 69 -12.47 -18.27 -2.68
C SER A 69 -13.42 -18.27 -1.48
N ALA A 70 -13.28 -17.31 -0.55
CA ALA A 70 -14.15 -17.16 0.61
C ALA A 70 -15.49 -16.46 0.31
N THR A 71 -15.64 -15.82 -0.85
CA THR A 71 -16.83 -15.01 -1.18
C THR A 71 -18.03 -15.85 -1.64
N GLU A 72 -17.88 -17.13 -1.94
CA GLU A 72 -18.99 -17.96 -2.44
C GLU A 72 -19.91 -18.56 -1.36
N THR A 73 -19.63 -18.38 -0.05
CA THR A 73 -20.43 -19.03 1.03
C THR A 73 -21.21 -18.05 1.92
N SER A 74 -21.09 -16.72 1.75
CA SER A 74 -21.77 -15.76 2.66
C SER A 74 -22.67 -14.74 1.98
N SER A 75 -22.85 -14.78 0.66
CA SER A 75 -23.73 -13.87 -0.06
C SER A 75 -25.16 -14.40 -0.23
N SER A 76 -25.84 -14.70 0.87
CA SER A 76 -27.31 -14.81 0.88
C SER A 76 -27.89 -14.38 2.23
N THR A 77 -27.90 -13.08 2.49
CA THR A 77 -29.02 -12.40 3.17
C THR A 77 -28.91 -10.90 2.93
N THR A 78 -29.79 -10.43 2.06
CA THR A 78 -30.13 -9.03 1.77
C THR A 78 -30.79 -8.37 2.97
N LYS A 79 -30.39 -7.12 3.31
CA LYS A 79 -31.28 -5.93 3.37
C LYS A 79 -30.58 -4.71 4.00
N THR A 80 -30.34 -3.71 3.15
CA THR A 80 -30.79 -2.31 3.27
C THR A 80 -30.80 -1.66 4.64
N GLN A 81 -29.97 -0.61 4.80
CA GLN A 81 -30.46 0.70 5.25
C GLN A 81 -29.46 1.82 4.90
N ALA A 82 -29.92 2.71 4.02
CA ALA A 82 -29.39 4.04 3.79
C ALA A 82 -29.87 4.97 4.91
N LYS A 83 -29.04 5.96 5.30
CA LYS A 83 -29.50 7.24 5.82
C LYS A 83 -28.44 8.32 5.63
N GLU A 84 -28.88 9.41 4.98
CA GLU A 84 -28.22 10.71 4.83
C GLU A 84 -27.92 11.39 6.17
N ALA A 85 -26.87 12.22 6.19
CA ALA A 85 -26.79 13.39 7.06
C ALA A 85 -25.90 14.50 6.44
N THR A 86 -26.58 15.47 5.84
CA THR A 86 -26.43 16.93 5.95
C THR A 86 -25.08 17.57 6.35
N ALA A 87 -24.73 18.57 5.55
CA ALA A 87 -23.70 19.58 5.74
C ALA A 87 -23.86 20.43 7.00
N VAL A 88 -22.74 20.79 7.63
CA VAL A 88 -22.61 22.05 8.39
C VAL A 88 -21.19 22.60 8.20
N MET A 89 -21.09 23.79 7.62
CA MET A 89 -19.90 24.64 7.64
C MET A 89 -19.95 25.51 8.90
N ALA A 90 -18.88 25.52 9.70
CA ALA A 90 -18.59 26.61 10.62
C ALA A 90 -17.09 26.60 10.94
N GLY A 91 -16.40 27.68 10.57
CA GLY A 91 -14.96 27.83 10.77
C GLY A 91 -14.56 28.09 12.21
N ALA A 92 -13.31 27.73 12.52
CA ALA A 92 -12.54 28.32 13.60
C ALA A 92 -11.06 28.36 13.16
N THR A 93 -10.53 29.58 13.15
CA THR A 93 -9.13 29.94 12.94
C THR A 93 -8.24 29.58 14.14
N LEU A 94 -6.92 29.68 13.92
CA LEU A 94 -5.78 29.54 14.86
C LEU A 94 -5.33 28.07 15.07
N ASP A 95 -4.05 27.71 15.01
CA ASP A 95 -2.83 28.48 15.25
C ASP A 95 -1.63 27.82 14.53
N THR A 96 -0.71 28.66 14.07
CA THR A 96 0.55 28.25 13.45
C THR A 96 1.51 27.80 14.55
N SER A 97 1.87 26.53 14.59
CA SER A 97 3.08 26.11 15.31
C SER A 97 3.89 25.18 14.43
N ALA A 98 5.11 25.63 14.16
CA ALA A 98 6.09 25.04 13.29
C ALA A 98 6.30 23.54 13.57
N GLN A 99 6.20 22.73 12.51
CA GLN A 99 6.84 21.42 12.42
C GLN A 99 7.83 21.50 11.25
N PRO A 100 9.15 21.31 11.47
CA PRO A 100 10.20 21.62 10.50
C PRO A 100 10.36 20.57 9.38
N TRP A 101 9.26 19.93 8.96
CA TRP A 101 9.26 18.97 7.86
C TRP A 101 8.03 19.10 6.96
N SER A 102 7.38 20.27 6.95
CA SER A 102 6.41 20.61 5.91
C SER A 102 7.07 20.50 4.54
N ILE A 103 6.98 19.31 3.95
CA ILE A 103 7.12 19.11 2.52
C ILE A 103 6.00 19.98 1.96
N GLN A 104 6.37 21.17 1.50
CA GLN A 104 5.51 22.01 0.70
C GLN A 104 5.28 21.23 -0.58
N ALA A 105 4.28 20.35 -0.56
CA ALA A 105 3.72 19.78 -1.77
C ALA A 105 3.25 20.99 -2.58
N GLN A 106 4.01 21.32 -3.62
CA GLN A 106 3.62 22.37 -4.53
C GLN A 106 2.27 21.96 -5.10
N GLU A 107 1.29 22.86 -5.07
CA GLU A 107 -0.09 22.57 -5.48
C GLU A 107 -0.18 22.04 -6.93
N ASP A 108 0.84 22.32 -7.75
CA ASP A 108 0.95 21.91 -9.16
C ASP A 108 1.72 20.59 -9.36
N ALA A 109 2.10 19.86 -8.31
CA ALA A 109 2.86 18.62 -8.46
C ALA A 109 1.98 17.48 -9.03
N PRO A 110 2.26 16.97 -10.25
CA PRO A 110 1.47 15.89 -10.81
C PRO A 110 1.68 14.60 -10.00
N PRO A 111 0.64 13.74 -9.86
CA PRO A 111 0.81 12.42 -9.26
C PRO A 111 1.75 11.54 -10.10
N CYS A 112 2.57 10.67 -9.49
CA CYS A 112 3.41 9.71 -10.25
C CYS A 112 2.51 8.80 -11.10
N PRO A 113 2.80 8.61 -12.39
CA PRO A 113 2.04 7.69 -13.24
C PRO A 113 2.16 6.22 -12.77
N ASP A 114 3.27 5.85 -12.13
CA ASP A 114 3.49 4.48 -11.64
C ASP A 114 2.96 4.24 -10.21
N CYS A 115 2.96 5.29 -9.38
CA CYS A 115 2.85 5.19 -7.90
C CYS A 115 1.60 5.88 -7.33
N GLY A 116 0.99 6.79 -8.09
CA GLY A 116 -0.14 7.63 -7.67
C GLY A 116 0.14 8.62 -6.54
N SER A 117 1.34 8.61 -5.92
CA SER A 117 1.68 9.58 -4.89
C SER A 117 2.08 10.92 -5.49
N MET A 118 1.86 11.99 -4.73
CA MET A 118 2.32 13.33 -5.11
C MET A 118 3.83 13.34 -5.27
N THR A 119 4.28 13.89 -6.38
CA THR A 119 5.70 14.06 -6.67
C THR A 119 6.25 15.31 -5.99
N ILE A 120 7.56 15.38 -5.80
CA ILE A 120 8.25 16.53 -5.22
C ILE A 120 9.20 17.09 -6.27
N ARG A 121 9.18 18.41 -6.45
CA ARG A 121 10.06 19.09 -7.39
C ARG A 121 11.52 18.96 -6.96
N SER A 122 12.36 18.46 -7.86
CA SER A 122 13.80 18.31 -7.72
C SER A 122 14.47 19.05 -8.88
N GLY A 123 14.52 20.39 -8.81
CA GLY A 123 14.99 21.23 -9.90
C GLY A 123 13.92 21.42 -10.98
N VAL A 124 14.22 21.08 -12.23
CA VAL A 124 13.26 21.13 -13.35
C VAL A 124 12.35 19.90 -13.37
N CYS A 125 12.82 18.80 -12.79
CA CYS A 125 12.08 17.54 -12.71
C CYS A 125 11.17 17.46 -11.48
N TYR A 126 10.21 16.56 -11.55
CA TYR A 126 9.48 16.02 -10.41
C TYR A 126 9.97 14.60 -10.09
N LYS A 127 10.08 14.27 -8.81
CA LYS A 127 10.50 12.95 -8.32
C LYS A 127 9.45 12.41 -7.35
N CYS A 128 8.94 11.20 -7.57
CA CYS A 128 8.05 10.55 -6.60
C CYS A 128 8.90 10.03 -5.41
N PRO A 129 8.63 10.46 -4.16
CA PRO A 129 9.31 9.93 -2.97
C PRO A 129 8.94 8.46 -2.70
N ASN A 130 7.88 7.98 -3.34
CA ASN A 130 7.34 6.64 -3.26
C ASN A 130 8.02 5.76 -4.37
N CYS A 131 7.66 5.87 -5.65
CA CYS A 131 8.17 5.05 -6.77
C CYS A 131 9.59 5.37 -7.24
N GLY A 132 10.24 6.46 -6.79
CA GLY A 132 11.53 6.89 -7.36
C GLY A 132 11.46 7.46 -8.78
N GLY A 133 10.35 7.22 -9.50
CA GLY A 133 10.08 7.70 -10.84
C GLY A 133 10.20 9.23 -10.96
N THR A 134 10.78 9.66 -12.08
CA THR A 134 11.01 11.06 -12.41
C THR A 134 10.17 11.46 -13.62
N THR A 135 9.48 12.59 -13.52
CA THR A 135 8.69 13.19 -14.62
C THR A 135 9.16 14.61 -14.89
N GLY A 136 9.12 15.05 -16.15
CA GLY A 136 9.47 16.43 -16.52
C GLY A 136 10.96 16.79 -16.51
N CYS A 137 11.86 15.80 -16.62
CA CYS A 137 13.26 16.06 -16.90
C CYS A 137 13.47 16.30 -18.40
N SER A 138 13.74 17.54 -18.81
CA SER A 138 14.24 17.86 -20.15
C SER A 138 15.75 17.69 -20.23
#